data_AF-A0A6I1Z2C0-F1
#
_entry.id   AF-A0A6I1Z2C0-F1
#
_cell.length_a   1.000
_cell.length_b   1.000
_cell.length_c   1.000
_cell.angle_alpha   90.00
_cell.angle_beta   90.00
_cell.angle_gamma   90.00
#
_symmetry.space_group_name_H-M   'P 1'
#
loop_
_entity.id
_entity.type
_entity.pdbx_description
1 polymer ?
#
loop_
_entity_poly.entity_id
_entity_poly.type
_entity_poly.pdbx_seq_one_letter_code
_entity_poly.pdbx_strand_id
1 'polypeptide(L)'
;MRIAPNVPGIVRFLSVIITQTPFVPMIALLTVLWVLFSTGFYFAEHGASGSGIKYYTDALWWGVVAMTSMGTAPIPVSGAGQIVGGIWAVLGCVIFYGAIIASVTVYFARRKEGTMKQIISTVEYNLERLDDLSLEELEILKETTDRLIDTQIERRKGEG
;
A
#
# COMPACT_ATOMS: atom_id res chain seq x y z
N MET A 1 -8.16 18.37 14.14
CA MET A 1 -8.87 18.94 12.97
C MET A 1 -10.10 18.09 12.69
N ARG A 2 -11.32 18.57 13.02
CA ARG A 2 -12.57 17.85 12.74
C ARG A 2 -12.93 18.06 11.27
N ILE A 3 -12.89 16.99 10.48
CA ILE A 3 -13.28 17.02 9.05
C ILE A 3 -14.81 16.90 8.97
N ALA A 4 -15.42 17.74 8.15
CA ALA A 4 -16.87 17.92 8.00
C ALA A 4 -17.62 16.63 7.60
N PRO A 5 -18.91 16.46 7.99
CA PRO A 5 -19.62 15.18 7.96
C PRO A 5 -20.10 14.69 6.57
N ASN A 6 -19.78 15.37 5.46
CA ASN A 6 -20.35 15.04 4.14
C ASN A 6 -19.31 14.92 3.02
N VAL A 7 -18.18 14.26 3.28
CA VAL A 7 -17.15 14.00 2.26
C VAL A 7 -17.32 12.57 1.73
N PRO A 8 -17.45 12.36 0.40
CA PRO A 8 -17.60 11.03 -0.18
C PRO A 8 -16.50 10.08 0.31
N GLY A 9 -16.82 8.80 0.53
CA GLY A 9 -15.89 7.82 1.10
C GLY A 9 -14.54 7.74 0.37
N ILE A 10 -14.55 7.99 -0.95
CA ILE A 10 -13.36 8.06 -1.80
C ILE A 10 -12.43 9.23 -1.40
N VAL A 11 -12.97 10.39 -1.06
CA VAL A 11 -12.18 11.57 -0.67
C VAL A 11 -11.54 11.36 0.70
N ARG A 12 -12.27 10.71 1.62
CA ARG A 12 -11.73 10.34 2.93
C ARG A 12 -10.61 9.30 2.80
N PHE A 13 -10.78 8.31 1.93
CA PHE A 13 -9.76 7.32 1.61
C PHE A 13 -8.49 7.96 0.99
N LEU A 14 -8.65 8.81 -0.02
CA LEU A 14 -7.55 9.54 -0.65
C LEU A 14 -6.83 10.45 0.34
N SER A 15 -7.58 11.16 1.19
CA SER A 15 -7.00 12.02 2.24
C SER A 15 -6.19 11.23 3.26
N VAL A 16 -6.64 10.03 3.64
CA VAL A 16 -5.89 9.15 4.55
C VAL A 16 -4.61 8.63 3.89
N ILE A 17 -4.63 8.25 2.61
CA ILE A 17 -3.42 7.84 1.89
C ILE A 17 -2.43 9.01 1.80
N ILE A 18 -2.90 10.16 1.33
CA ILE A 18 -2.05 11.36 1.11
C ILE A 18 -1.43 11.86 2.42
N THR A 19 -2.17 11.81 3.54
CA THR A 19 -1.72 12.42 4.81
C THR A 19 -1.06 11.44 5.76
N GLN A 20 -1.43 10.16 5.73
CA GLN A 20 -0.94 9.15 6.69
C GLN A 20 0.09 8.17 6.11
N THR A 21 0.38 8.23 4.81
CA THR A 21 1.42 7.39 4.20
C THR A 21 2.50 8.29 3.57
N PRO A 22 3.75 7.82 3.45
CA PRO A 22 4.81 8.57 2.76
C PRO A 22 4.59 8.65 1.23
N PHE A 23 3.36 8.45 0.74
CA PHE A 23 3.03 8.42 -0.68
C PHE A 23 3.35 9.74 -1.39
N VAL A 24 2.99 10.88 -0.81
CA VAL A 24 3.28 12.20 -1.40
C VAL A 24 4.79 12.45 -1.56
N PRO A 25 5.63 12.33 -0.51
CA PRO A 25 7.07 12.52 -0.67
C PRO A 25 7.70 11.46 -1.58
N MET A 26 7.18 10.23 -1.62
CA MET A 26 7.66 9.21 -2.56
C MET A 26 7.38 9.57 -4.01
N ILE A 27 6.16 10.05 -4.34
CA ILE A 27 5.83 10.49 -5.70
C ILE A 27 6.63 11.73 -6.08
N ALA A 28 6.79 12.70 -5.17
CA ALA A 28 7.61 13.88 -5.43
C ALA A 28 9.07 13.50 -5.70
N LEU A 29 9.65 12.61 -4.89
CA LEU A 29 10.99 12.08 -5.10
C LEU A 29 11.09 11.35 -6.45
N LEU A 30 10.11 10.51 -6.78
CA LEU A 30 10.07 9.78 -8.05
C LEU A 30 10.02 10.75 -9.25
N THR A 31 9.22 11.81 -9.18
CA THR A 31 9.16 12.85 -10.22
C THR A 31 10.49 13.57 -10.38
N VAL A 32 11.14 13.95 -9.28
CA VAL A 32 12.46 14.60 -9.32
C VAL A 32 13.51 13.67 -9.92
N LEU A 33 13.59 12.42 -9.46
CA LEU A 33 14.53 11.45 -9.99
C LEU A 33 14.27 11.16 -11.47
N TRP A 34 13.00 11.01 -11.87
CA TRP A 34 12.62 10.81 -13.27
C TRP A 34 13.15 11.92 -14.17
N VAL A 35 12.92 13.18 -13.80
CA VAL A 35 13.42 14.33 -14.59
C VAL A 35 14.96 14.35 -14.63
N LEU A 36 15.64 14.07 -13.52
CA LEU A 36 17.10 14.03 -13.45
C LEU A 36 17.69 12.92 -14.32
N PHE A 37 17.15 11.70 -14.23
CA PHE A 37 17.60 10.56 -15.02
C PHE A 37 17.30 10.75 -16.51
N SER A 38 16.12 11.28 -16.86
CA SER A 38 15.80 11.62 -18.25
C SER A 38 16.72 12.72 -18.81
N THR A 39 17.14 13.68 -17.98
CA THR A 39 18.14 14.69 -18.37
C THR A 39 19.50 14.06 -18.65
N GLY A 40 20.02 13.24 -17.73
CA GLY A 40 21.28 12.53 -17.94
C GLY A 40 21.24 11.58 -19.14
N PHE A 41 20.11 10.88 -19.32
CA PHE A 41 19.89 9.98 -20.44
C PHE A 41 19.85 10.71 -21.79
N TYR A 42 19.19 11.87 -21.85
CA TYR A 42 19.18 12.72 -23.04
C TYR A 42 20.60 13.15 -23.43
N PHE A 43 21.39 13.68 -22.50
CA PHE A 43 22.77 14.10 -22.80
C PHE A 43 23.66 12.93 -23.23
N ALA A 44 23.41 11.72 -22.73
CA ALA A 44 24.16 10.53 -23.10
C ALA A 44 23.83 10.01 -24.52
N GLU A 45 22.61 10.27 -25.02
CA GLU A 45 22.09 9.69 -26.27
C GLU A 45 21.93 10.69 -27.43
N HIS A 46 21.68 11.98 -27.16
CA HIS A 46 21.29 12.98 -28.17
C HIS A 46 22.32 13.19 -29.30
N GLY A 47 23.58 12.80 -29.08
CA GLY A 47 24.66 12.91 -30.08
C GLY A 47 25.10 11.59 -30.72
N ALA A 48 24.49 10.46 -30.35
CA ALA A 48 24.94 9.15 -30.83
C ALA A 48 24.30 8.78 -32.18
N SER A 49 25.13 8.38 -33.14
CA SER A 49 24.69 7.92 -34.47
C SER A 49 23.76 6.72 -34.34
N GLY A 50 22.51 6.86 -34.79
CA GLY A 50 21.49 5.82 -34.71
C GLY A 50 20.65 5.82 -33.43
N SER A 51 20.82 6.80 -32.53
CA SER A 51 19.95 6.93 -31.36
C SER A 51 18.51 7.26 -31.76
N GLY A 52 17.55 6.61 -31.10
CA GLY A 52 16.14 6.95 -31.18
C GLY A 52 15.74 8.19 -30.38
N ILE A 53 16.67 8.76 -29.61
CA ILE A 53 16.43 9.90 -28.70
C ILE A 53 16.85 11.20 -29.39
N LYS A 54 15.90 11.95 -29.94
CA LYS A 54 16.16 13.19 -30.68
C LYS A 54 15.83 14.42 -29.86
N TYR A 55 14.77 14.37 -29.08
CA TYR A 55 14.29 15.48 -28.26
C TYR A 55 14.30 15.09 -26.79
N TYR A 56 14.36 16.10 -25.91
CA TYR A 56 14.28 15.87 -24.48
C TYR A 56 12.99 15.15 -24.06
N THR A 57 11.90 15.38 -24.78
CA THR A 57 10.62 14.68 -24.60
C THR A 57 10.72 13.18 -24.86
N ASP A 58 11.61 12.74 -25.76
CA ASP A 58 11.83 11.31 -26.04
C ASP A 58 12.51 10.64 -24.83
N ALA A 59 13.43 11.34 -24.17
CA ALA A 59 14.09 10.87 -22.96
C ALA A 59 13.13 10.85 -21.73
N LEU A 60 12.21 11.81 -21.65
CA LEU A 60 11.14 11.79 -20.64
C LEU A 60 10.23 10.57 -20.84
N TRP A 61 9.80 10.32 -22.08
CA TRP A 61 8.98 9.16 -22.43
C TRP A 61 9.71 7.85 -22.16
N TRP A 62 11.00 7.76 -22.53
CA TRP A 62 11.85 6.61 -22.24
C TRP A 62 11.86 6.31 -20.73
N GLY A 63 12.02 7.35 -19.91
CA GLY A 63 12.00 7.23 -18.45
C GLY A 63 10.70 6.62 -17.92
N VAL A 64 9.55 7.03 -18.44
CA VAL A 64 8.25 6.46 -18.04
C VAL A 64 8.15 4.99 -18.45
N VAL A 65 8.45 4.69 -19.71
CA VAL A 65 8.36 3.31 -20.25
C VAL A 65 9.28 2.35 -19.51
N ALA A 66 10.49 2.78 -19.17
CA ALA A 66 11.44 1.99 -18.40
C ALA A 66 10.94 1.72 -16.98
N MET A 67 10.43 2.76 -16.29
CA MET A 67 9.89 2.66 -14.93
C MET A 67 8.64 1.77 -14.85
N THR A 68 7.78 1.79 -15.87
CA THR A 68 6.56 0.97 -15.92
C THR A 68 6.77 -0.40 -16.57
N SER A 69 8.01 -0.75 -16.93
CA SER A 69 8.36 -1.98 -17.66
C SER A 69 7.60 -2.21 -18.98
N MET A 70 7.15 -1.13 -19.63
CA MET A 70 6.32 -1.23 -20.85
C MET A 70 7.14 -1.69 -22.08
N GLY A 71 8.47 -1.59 -22.06
CA GLY A 71 9.36 -2.23 -23.03
C GLY A 71 9.32 -1.69 -24.47
N THR A 72 8.57 -0.64 -24.74
CA THR A 72 8.41 -0.02 -26.07
C THR A 72 9.45 1.04 -26.40
N ALA A 73 10.37 1.31 -25.47
CA ALA A 73 11.33 2.39 -25.62
C ALA A 73 12.53 1.96 -26.48
N PRO A 74 13.11 2.88 -27.28
CA PRO A 74 14.32 2.60 -28.04
C PRO A 74 15.46 2.12 -27.13
N ILE A 75 16.21 1.11 -27.58
CA ILE A 75 17.39 0.63 -26.85
C ILE A 75 18.49 1.70 -26.94
N PRO A 76 19.12 2.09 -25.82
CA PRO A 76 20.20 3.07 -25.83
C PRO A 76 21.40 2.54 -26.63
N VAL A 77 21.94 3.38 -27.52
CA VAL A 77 23.07 3.00 -28.39
C VAL A 77 24.42 3.40 -27.79
N SER A 78 24.44 4.39 -26.90
CA SER A 78 25.61 4.88 -26.19
C SER A 78 25.89 4.05 -24.94
N GLY A 79 27.16 3.73 -24.66
CA GLY A 79 27.55 3.03 -23.43
C GLY A 79 27.15 3.80 -22.17
N ALA A 80 27.24 5.13 -22.19
CA ALA A 80 26.76 5.97 -21.08
C ALA A 80 25.23 5.91 -20.95
N GLY A 81 24.51 5.89 -22.07
CA GLY A 81 23.05 5.77 -22.11
C GLY A 81 22.58 4.44 -21.52
N GLN A 82 23.28 3.34 -21.82
CA GLN A 82 22.98 2.01 -21.25
C GLN A 82 23.16 1.97 -19.74
N ILE A 83 24.22 2.58 -19.21
CA ILE A 83 24.46 2.64 -17.75
C ILE A 83 23.39 3.49 -17.06
N VAL A 84 23.18 4.72 -17.53
CA VAL A 84 22.20 5.64 -16.93
C VAL A 84 20.78 5.07 -17.02
N GLY A 85 20.42 4.55 -18.19
CA GLY A 85 19.12 3.93 -18.44
C GLY A 85 18.93 2.65 -17.62
N GLY A 86 19.95 1.82 -17.49
CA GLY A 86 19.91 0.60 -16.66
C GLY A 86 19.70 0.90 -15.18
N ILE A 87 20.40 1.91 -14.64
CA ILE A 87 20.20 2.37 -13.25
C ILE A 87 18.77 2.87 -13.07
N TRP A 88 18.27 3.69 -13.99
CA TRP A 88 16.90 4.20 -13.93
C TRP A 88 15.86 3.07 -14.03
N ALA A 89 16.06 2.09 -14.91
CA ALA A 89 15.14 0.97 -15.08
C ALA A 89 14.96 0.20 -13.76
N VAL A 90 16.05 -0.07 -13.02
CA VAL A 90 15.98 -0.75 -11.72
C VAL A 90 15.35 0.15 -10.66
N LEU A 91 15.89 1.37 -10.47
CA LEU A 91 15.44 2.27 -9.39
C LEU A 91 13.99 2.71 -9.60
N GLY A 92 13.65 3.13 -10.82
CA GLY A 92 12.30 3.54 -11.19
C GLY A 92 11.29 2.44 -10.94
N CYS A 93 11.56 1.21 -11.40
CA CYS A 93 10.67 0.06 -11.15
C CYS A 93 10.49 -0.21 -9.66
N VAL A 94 11.59 -0.28 -8.90
CA VAL A 94 11.53 -0.56 -7.46
C VAL A 94 10.72 0.49 -6.71
N ILE A 95 10.93 1.78 -7.00
CA ILE A 95 10.20 2.86 -6.33
C ILE A 95 8.73 2.86 -6.75
N PHE A 96 8.44 2.73 -8.05
CA PHE A 96 7.08 2.77 -8.58
C PHE A 96 6.22 1.61 -8.08
N TYR A 97 6.66 0.36 -8.29
CA TYR A 97 5.93 -0.82 -7.82
C TYR A 97 5.98 -0.94 -6.30
N GLY A 98 7.10 -0.58 -5.67
CA GLY A 98 7.25 -0.57 -4.22
C GLY A 98 6.23 0.34 -3.55
N ALA A 99 5.97 1.53 -4.09
CA ALA A 99 4.95 2.44 -3.58
C ALA A 99 3.54 1.83 -3.64
N ILE A 100 3.20 1.19 -4.76
CA ILE A 100 1.88 0.54 -4.96
C ILE A 100 1.73 -0.63 -4.00
N ILE A 101 2.69 -1.55 -3.97
CA ILE A 101 2.66 -2.75 -3.13
C ILE A 101 2.62 -2.34 -1.65
N ALA A 102 3.46 -1.40 -1.21
CA ALA A 102 3.46 -0.91 0.16
C ALA A 102 2.10 -0.31 0.54
N SER A 103 1.49 0.48 -0.35
CA SER A 103 0.17 1.08 -0.12
C SER A 103 -0.91 0.00 0.07
N VAL A 104 -0.92 -1.02 -0.78
CA VAL A 104 -1.87 -2.15 -0.71
C VAL A 104 -1.63 -2.96 0.57
N THR A 105 -0.38 -3.29 0.89
CA THR A 105 -0.02 -4.02 2.11
C THR A 105 -0.44 -3.27 3.37
N VAL A 106 -0.16 -1.96 3.45
CA VAL A 106 -0.59 -1.13 4.59
C VAL A 106 -2.10 -1.10 4.74
N TYR A 107 -2.84 -1.01 3.63
CA TYR A 107 -4.30 -1.05 3.66
C TYR A 107 -4.83 -2.35 4.27
N PHE A 108 -4.31 -3.51 3.84
CA PHE A 108 -4.73 -4.81 4.37
C PHE A 108 -4.25 -5.06 5.80
N ALA A 109 -3.02 -4.64 6.14
CA ALA A 109 -2.48 -4.76 7.49
C ALA A 109 -3.33 -3.99 8.51
N ARG A 110 -3.70 -2.74 8.18
CA ARG A 110 -4.57 -1.92 9.04
C ARG A 110 -5.97 -2.49 9.20
N ARG A 111 -6.52 -3.12 8.15
CA ARG A 111 -7.83 -3.79 8.25
C ARG A 111 -7.78 -4.95 9.25
N LYS A 112 -6.71 -5.73 9.28
CA LYS A 112 -6.53 -6.81 10.26
C LYS A 112 -6.31 -6.29 11.68
N GLU A 113 -5.48 -5.27 11.85
CA GLU A 113 -5.22 -4.68 13.18
C GLU A 113 -6.47 -4.03 13.80
N GLY A 114 -7.30 -3.35 13.00
CA GLY A 114 -8.54 -2.75 13.46
C GLY A 114 -9.51 -3.78 14.05
N THR A 115 -9.68 -4.92 13.37
CA THR A 115 -10.53 -6.02 13.87
C THR A 115 -9.96 -6.65 15.14
N MET A 116 -8.64 -6.88 15.21
CA MET A 116 -8.03 -7.49 16.39
C MET A 116 -8.13 -6.59 17.63
N LYS A 117 -7.83 -5.30 17.48
CA LYS A 117 -7.96 -4.32 18.58
C LYS A 117 -9.40 -4.18 19.06
N GLN A 118 -10.38 -4.20 18.15
CA GLN A 118 -11.80 -4.18 18.51
C GLN A 118 -12.19 -5.40 19.34
N ILE A 119 -11.76 -6.61 18.93
CA ILE A 119 -12.02 -7.85 19.68
C ILE A 119 -11.42 -7.75 21.09
N ILE A 120 -10.14 -7.37 21.21
CA ILE A 120 -9.46 -7.24 22.51
C ILE A 120 -10.18 -6.23 23.40
N SER A 121 -10.49 -5.03 22.89
CA SER A 121 -11.18 -3.99 23.68
C SER A 121 -12.60 -4.42 24.10
N THR A 122 -13.28 -5.22 23.29
CA THR A 122 -14.61 -5.74 23.61
C THR A 122 -14.51 -6.81 24.69
N VAL A 123 -13.47 -7.66 24.63
CA VAL A 123 -13.22 -8.67 25.66
C VAL A 123 -12.83 -7.99 26.98
N GLU A 124 -11.89 -7.04 26.99
CA GLU A 124 -11.52 -6.28 28.19
C GLU A 124 -12.72 -5.56 28.81
N TYR A 125 -13.50 -4.81 28.01
CA TYR A 125 -14.69 -4.12 28.51
C TYR A 125 -15.73 -5.08 29.12
N ASN A 126 -15.95 -6.24 28.51
CA ASN A 126 -16.89 -7.22 29.05
C ASN A 126 -16.33 -7.91 30.29
N LEU A 127 -15.01 -8.16 30.37
CA LEU A 127 -14.36 -8.75 31.54
C LEU A 127 -14.35 -7.79 32.74
N GLU A 128 -14.11 -6.50 32.52
CA GLU A 128 -14.22 -5.48 33.59
C GLU A 128 -15.63 -5.44 34.19
N ARG A 129 -16.66 -5.71 33.39
CA ARG A 129 -18.05 -5.81 33.89
C ARG A 129 -18.34 -7.10 34.64
N LEU A 130 -17.51 -8.13 34.52
CA LEU A 130 -17.68 -9.36 35.30
C LEU A 130 -17.28 -9.17 36.76
N ASP A 131 -16.35 -8.26 37.04
CA ASP A 131 -15.91 -7.94 38.41
C ASP A 131 -17.02 -7.28 39.25
N ASP A 132 -18.03 -6.67 38.59
CA ASP A 132 -19.20 -6.06 39.23
C ASP A 132 -20.36 -7.05 39.47
N LEU A 133 -20.27 -8.30 38.98
CA LEU A 133 -21.33 -9.29 39.12
C LEU A 133 -21.32 -9.94 40.51
N SER A 134 -22.51 -10.21 41.04
CA SER A 134 -22.65 -11.07 42.21
C SER A 134 -22.30 -12.52 41.87
N LEU A 135 -21.93 -13.31 42.89
CA LEU A 135 -21.60 -14.74 42.73
C LEU A 135 -22.71 -15.53 42.00
N GLU A 136 -23.97 -15.21 42.30
CA GLU A 136 -25.13 -15.87 41.69
C GLU A 136 -25.26 -15.55 40.19
N GLU A 137 -25.05 -14.29 39.81
CA GLU A 137 -25.06 -13.88 38.40
C GLU A 137 -23.89 -14.47 37.60
N LEU A 138 -22.71 -14.61 38.22
CA LEU A 138 -21.54 -15.25 37.62
C LEU A 138 -21.80 -16.76 37.38
N GLU A 139 -22.48 -17.41 38.31
CA GLU A 139 -22.84 -18.84 38.21
C GLU A 139 -23.86 -19.07 37.08
N ILE A 140 -24.86 -18.20 36.95
CA ILE A 140 -25.83 -18.21 35.83
C ILE A 140 -25.13 -17.95 34.49
N LEU A 141 -24.19 -17.02 34.42
CA LEU A 141 -23.44 -16.70 33.20
C LEU A 141 -22.61 -17.91 32.74
N LYS A 142 -21.92 -18.57 33.67
CA LYS A 142 -21.16 -19.78 33.41
C LYS A 142 -22.06 -20.88 32.84
N GLU A 143 -23.18 -21.16 33.52
CA GLU A 143 -24.11 -22.21 33.08
C GLU A 143 -24.70 -21.91 31.69
N THR A 144 -25.04 -20.65 31.43
CA THR A 144 -25.57 -20.22 30.12
C THR A 144 -24.52 -20.38 29.02
N THR A 145 -23.26 -20.02 29.31
CA THR A 145 -22.16 -20.13 28.37
C THR A 145 -21.85 -21.59 28.05
N ASP A 146 -21.80 -22.47 29.05
CA ASP A 146 -21.60 -23.91 28.89
C ASP A 146 -22.68 -24.52 27.98
N ARG A 147 -23.96 -24.20 28.24
CA ARG A 147 -25.07 -24.66 27.39
C ARG A 147 -24.97 -24.20 25.94
N LEU A 148 -24.54 -22.95 25.70
CA LEU A 148 -24.35 -22.42 24.34
C LEU A 148 -23.20 -23.14 23.61
N ILE A 149 -22.11 -23.44 24.32
CA ILE A 149 -20.96 -24.19 23.78
C ILE A 149 -21.41 -25.60 23.39
N ASP A 150 -22.11 -26.30 24.28
CA ASP A 150 -22.62 -27.66 24.02
C ASP A 150 -23.55 -27.69 22.80
N THR A 151 -24.46 -26.71 22.70
CA THR A 151 -25.38 -26.58 21.56
C THR A 151 -24.62 -26.41 20.23
N GLN A 152 -23.54 -25.63 20.22
CA GLN A 152 -22.71 -25.46 19.01
C GLN A 152 -21.94 -26.73 18.64
N ILE A 153 -21.48 -27.49 19.64
CA ILE A 153 -20.81 -28.78 19.43
C ILE A 153 -21.78 -29.78 18.80
N GLU A 154 -23.00 -29.88 19.31
CA GLU A 154 -24.03 -30.77 18.74
C GLU A 154 -24.39 -30.39 17.31
N ARG A 155 -24.59 -29.08 17.05
CA ARG A 155 -24.92 -28.60 15.71
C ARG A 155 -23.83 -28.94 14.69
N ARG A 156 -22.55 -28.78 15.04
CA ARG A 156 -21.42 -29.13 14.16
C ARG A 156 -21.23 -30.64 13.99
N LYS A 157 -21.67 -31.46 14.95
CA LYS A 157 -21.66 -32.93 14.82
C LYS A 157 -22.80 -33.45 13.94
N GLY A 158 -23.93 -32.76 13.87
CA GLY A 158 -25.06 -33.12 12.99
C GLY A 158 -24.91 -32.67 11.54
N GLU A 159 -23.95 -31.80 11.24
CA GLU A 159 -23.64 -31.29 9.88
C GLU A 159 -22.59 -32.12 9.12
N GLY A 160 -22.00 -33.16 9.73
CA GLY A 160 -20.99 -34.05 9.13
C GLY A 160 -21.45 -35.50 9.09
#